data_AF-A0AA95KUT4-F1
#
_entry.id   AF-A0AA95KUT4-F1
#
_cell.length_a   1.000
_cell.length_b   1.000
_cell.length_c   1.000
_cell.angle_alpha   90.00
_cell.angle_beta   90.00
_cell.angle_gamma   90.00
#
_symmetry.space_group_name_H-M   'P 1'
#
loop_
_entity.id
_entity.type
_entity.pdbx_description
1 polymer ?
#
loop_
_entity_poly.entity_id
_entity_poly.type
_entity_poly.pdbx_seq_one_letter_code
_entity_poly.pdbx_strand_id
1 'polypeptide(L)'
;MYDPSFSGAVLQRSYETIVRDINKPSIIYWSIGNEDPLTSLHMVSVKLVKALDPTRPVLLPWRPEEWLPKEVDILAPHYWNPQEYDRLAGHSGRPVISTEYTHAYGNDAFGGLEARWKALTKHPAGAGAAVWMWADQGVKTPVRKKEKDLSEDEYLRINTAGWDGIVDSYRNFTRDYWETKAVYAPVYPAVDKISFVPGQDSVRIPIQNDFDFTNLSSVKMAWSVREDENVLYSGTDSMYGYPHTVSDFKLPVEKLVTVRPGRTYYVWFIFTDEKGTEITRRAVELCPQTEQPISVPVCRELLVTEADQVTIEAGDVRYVFSPKNGQLVSAELKGKQLIKDLYPAIWRKLNQGETSGFGKENLRKAVDLTHYTSSVTAWKVEKTPTNAVIRTTVDYRVDQENRFTVTYRYSIGVDGRLNVYYQILTKVAVPWLPIVGMSMQSVSGLDQVHWLGLGPYDAYPNKQAAPILGVWGGTAGSPDVTGIKAMRWMERSGSEGTIHVSNSGYMENDAICPERTYILSGVFGRPEKGRRAEESVPQLRTDTGKPFVGEFSIMLKAVR
;
A
#
# COMPACT_ATOMS: atom_id res chain seq x y z
N MET A 1 -37.81 -11.99 12.93
CA MET A 1 -37.46 -11.44 14.26
C MET A 1 -38.60 -10.69 14.98
N TYR A 2 -39.86 -10.73 14.51
CA TYR A 2 -40.97 -10.01 15.14
C TYR A 2 -42.04 -10.91 15.77
N ASP A 3 -42.02 -12.22 15.48
CA ASP A 3 -43.03 -13.16 15.96
C ASP A 3 -42.75 -13.55 17.42
N PRO A 4 -43.63 -13.20 18.38
CA PRO A 4 -43.43 -13.47 19.80
C PRO A 4 -43.31 -14.96 20.16
N SER A 5 -43.79 -15.87 19.31
CA SER A 5 -43.71 -17.31 19.55
C SER A 5 -42.25 -17.82 19.64
N PHE A 6 -41.30 -17.08 19.07
CA PHE A 6 -39.87 -17.40 19.15
C PHE A 6 -39.19 -16.90 20.44
N SER A 7 -39.90 -16.21 21.33
CA SER A 7 -39.32 -15.67 22.58
C SER A 7 -38.65 -16.75 23.44
N GLY A 8 -39.25 -17.93 23.56
CA GLY A 8 -38.65 -19.06 24.29
C GLY A 8 -37.30 -19.48 23.71
N ALA A 9 -37.20 -19.58 22.38
CA ALA A 9 -35.95 -19.96 21.71
C ALA A 9 -34.86 -18.89 21.86
N VAL A 10 -35.23 -17.60 21.79
CA VAL A 10 -34.29 -16.48 22.01
C VAL A 10 -33.77 -16.50 23.44
N LEU A 11 -34.67 -16.63 24.43
CA LEU A 11 -34.30 -16.66 25.84
C LEU A 11 -33.43 -17.86 26.19
N GLN A 12 -33.73 -19.03 25.65
CA GLN A 12 -32.93 -20.24 25.86
C GLN A 12 -31.49 -20.04 25.38
N ARG A 13 -31.29 -19.53 24.14
CA ARG A 13 -29.96 -19.27 23.58
C ARG A 13 -29.16 -18.30 24.45
N SER A 14 -29.79 -17.23 24.93
CA SER A 14 -29.15 -16.27 25.82
C SER A 14 -28.82 -16.89 27.18
N TYR A 15 -29.79 -17.53 27.84
CA TYR A 15 -29.60 -18.14 29.15
C TYR A 15 -28.46 -19.17 29.15
N GLU A 16 -28.48 -20.11 28.19
CA GLU A 16 -27.47 -21.17 28.08
C GLU A 16 -26.07 -20.61 27.83
N THR A 17 -25.95 -19.55 27.01
CA THR A 17 -24.66 -18.91 26.75
C THR A 17 -24.12 -18.23 28.01
N ILE A 18 -24.94 -17.39 28.67
CA ILE A 18 -24.49 -16.63 29.83
C ILE A 18 -24.13 -17.56 30.99
N VAL A 19 -25.01 -18.50 31.36
CA VAL A 19 -24.76 -19.37 32.51
C VAL A 19 -23.51 -20.24 32.31
N ARG A 20 -23.24 -20.66 31.07
CA ARG A 20 -22.02 -21.41 30.74
C ARG A 20 -20.75 -20.58 30.91
N ASP A 21 -20.79 -19.30 30.51
CA ASP A 21 -19.59 -18.51 30.24
C ASP A 21 -19.36 -17.33 31.21
N ILE A 22 -20.29 -17.03 32.11
CA ILE A 22 -20.26 -15.86 33.03
C ILE A 22 -18.99 -15.76 33.89
N ASN A 23 -18.38 -16.89 34.25
CA ASN A 23 -17.18 -16.95 35.08
C ASN A 23 -15.87 -16.78 34.30
N LYS A 24 -15.92 -16.41 33.01
CA LYS A 24 -14.72 -16.22 32.18
C LYS A 24 -14.27 -14.76 32.19
N PRO A 25 -13.09 -14.42 32.77
CA PRO A 25 -12.59 -13.03 32.78
C PRO A 25 -12.19 -12.53 31.39
N SER A 26 -11.95 -13.43 30.43
CA SER A 26 -11.65 -13.08 29.04
C SER A 26 -12.87 -12.56 28.26
N ILE A 27 -14.09 -12.77 28.78
CA ILE A 27 -15.30 -12.21 28.19
C ILE A 27 -15.53 -10.85 28.82
N ILE A 28 -15.65 -9.82 28.00
CA ILE A 28 -15.72 -8.42 28.45
C ILE A 28 -17.02 -7.71 28.04
N TYR A 29 -17.81 -8.30 27.14
CA TYR A 29 -19.15 -7.83 26.77
C TYR A 29 -19.98 -8.99 26.23
N TRP A 30 -21.30 -8.81 26.18
CA TRP A 30 -22.24 -9.77 25.60
C TRP A 30 -22.84 -9.22 24.31
N SER A 31 -22.81 -10.04 23.25
CA SER A 31 -23.45 -9.73 21.98
C SER A 31 -24.83 -10.37 21.90
N ILE A 32 -25.82 -9.62 21.44
CA ILE A 32 -27.17 -10.13 21.15
C ILE A 32 -27.33 -10.28 19.63
N GLY A 33 -27.17 -11.51 19.14
CA GLY A 33 -27.34 -11.83 17.71
C GLY A 33 -26.21 -11.29 16.82
N ASN A 34 -26.50 -11.15 15.52
CA ASN A 34 -25.66 -10.48 14.52
C ASN A 34 -26.52 -9.95 13.36
N GLU A 35 -26.32 -8.71 12.92
CA GLU A 35 -27.05 -8.07 11.81
C GLU A 35 -28.59 -8.11 11.95
N ASP A 36 -29.07 -8.13 13.19
CA ASP A 36 -30.49 -8.22 13.49
C ASP A 36 -31.13 -6.83 13.71
N PRO A 37 -32.41 -6.63 13.34
CA PRO A 37 -33.13 -5.43 13.72
C PRO A 37 -33.39 -5.39 15.23
N LEU A 38 -33.48 -4.19 15.82
CA LEU A 38 -33.97 -4.08 17.20
C LEU A 38 -35.47 -4.39 17.25
N THR A 39 -35.85 -5.44 17.98
CA THR A 39 -37.25 -5.85 18.18
C THR A 39 -37.54 -6.17 19.64
N SER A 40 -38.81 -6.39 19.97
CA SER A 40 -39.21 -6.83 21.32
C SER A 40 -38.50 -8.12 21.74
N LEU A 41 -38.26 -9.07 20.82
CA LEU A 41 -37.51 -10.31 21.11
C LEU A 41 -36.08 -10.02 21.59
N HIS A 42 -35.39 -9.09 20.93
CA HIS A 42 -34.04 -8.67 21.33
C HIS A 42 -34.05 -8.00 22.70
N MET A 43 -35.05 -7.14 22.96
CA MET A 43 -35.14 -6.46 24.26
C MET A 43 -35.39 -7.42 25.42
N VAL A 44 -36.12 -8.51 25.21
CA VAL A 44 -36.27 -9.55 26.24
C VAL A 44 -34.93 -10.24 26.50
N SER A 45 -34.15 -10.53 25.45
CA SER A 45 -32.79 -11.09 25.56
C SER A 45 -31.84 -10.14 26.30
N VAL A 46 -31.77 -8.87 25.90
CA VAL A 46 -30.97 -7.81 26.56
C VAL A 46 -31.28 -7.74 28.05
N LYS A 47 -32.57 -7.71 28.42
CA LYS A 47 -33.02 -7.66 29.81
C LYS A 47 -32.61 -8.91 30.59
N LEU A 48 -32.74 -10.09 30.00
CA LEU A 48 -32.30 -11.33 30.64
C LEU A 48 -30.79 -11.33 30.87
N VAL A 49 -30.00 -10.97 29.86
CA VAL A 49 -28.53 -10.92 29.97
C VAL A 49 -28.10 -9.98 31.08
N LYS A 50 -28.65 -8.76 31.14
CA LYS A 50 -28.35 -7.81 32.22
C LYS A 50 -28.80 -8.27 33.61
N ALA A 51 -29.90 -9.03 33.69
CA ALA A 51 -30.38 -9.60 34.94
C ALA A 51 -29.48 -10.73 35.44
N LEU A 52 -28.91 -11.54 34.54
CA LEU A 52 -28.00 -12.63 34.87
C LEU A 52 -26.57 -12.13 35.16
N ASP A 53 -26.09 -11.17 34.37
CA ASP A 53 -24.74 -10.61 34.47
C ASP A 53 -24.76 -9.08 34.34
N PRO A 54 -24.84 -8.35 35.46
CA PRO A 54 -24.74 -6.89 35.46
C PRO A 54 -23.30 -6.39 35.33
N THR A 55 -22.29 -7.27 35.33
CA THR A 55 -20.88 -6.88 35.36
C THR A 55 -20.28 -6.56 34.00
N ARG A 56 -20.99 -6.91 32.91
CA ARG A 56 -20.51 -6.74 31.53
C ARG A 56 -21.51 -5.94 30.67
N PRO A 57 -21.02 -5.05 29.80
CA PRO A 57 -21.87 -4.34 28.85
C PRO A 57 -22.46 -5.27 27.78
N VAL A 58 -23.56 -4.83 27.19
CA VAL A 58 -24.30 -5.50 26.12
C VAL A 58 -24.26 -4.66 24.85
N LEU A 59 -24.11 -5.32 23.71
CA LEU A 59 -24.19 -4.70 22.39
C LEU A 59 -25.11 -5.50 21.45
N LEU A 60 -25.58 -4.83 20.40
CA LEU A 60 -26.18 -5.47 19.24
C LEU A 60 -25.26 -5.17 18.04
N PRO A 61 -24.63 -6.19 17.41
CA PRO A 61 -23.79 -5.96 16.23
C PRO A 61 -24.58 -5.26 15.13
N TRP A 62 -23.89 -4.51 14.28
CA TRP A 62 -24.45 -3.71 13.19
C TRP A 62 -25.28 -2.48 13.64
N ARG A 63 -25.52 -2.27 14.94
CA ARG A 63 -26.40 -1.20 15.44
C ARG A 63 -25.60 -0.01 16.00
N PRO A 64 -25.50 1.11 15.26
CA PRO A 64 -24.79 2.31 15.69
C PRO A 64 -25.73 3.42 16.21
N GLU A 65 -27.03 3.18 16.24
CA GLU A 65 -27.97 4.28 16.44
C GLU A 65 -27.99 4.79 17.88
N GLU A 66 -27.79 6.10 18.07
CA GLU A 66 -27.75 6.70 19.41
C GLU A 66 -29.11 6.66 20.14
N TRP A 67 -30.21 6.47 19.40
CA TRP A 67 -31.55 6.28 19.98
C TRP A 67 -31.79 4.89 20.57
N LEU A 68 -30.85 3.95 20.42
CA LEU A 68 -30.95 2.63 21.03
C LEU A 68 -31.23 2.76 22.54
N PRO A 69 -32.03 1.86 23.13
CA PRO A 69 -32.30 1.88 24.57
C PRO A 69 -31.01 1.93 25.39
N LYS A 70 -31.08 2.49 26.60
CA LYS A 70 -29.91 2.63 27.49
C LYS A 70 -29.37 1.29 27.96
N GLU A 71 -30.18 0.25 27.85
CA GLU A 71 -29.79 -1.13 28.11
C GLU A 71 -28.87 -1.73 27.03
N VAL A 72 -28.63 -1.01 25.93
CA VAL A 72 -27.60 -1.36 24.94
C VAL A 72 -26.42 -0.41 25.16
N ASP A 73 -25.35 -0.90 25.77
CA ASP A 73 -24.31 -0.04 26.34
C ASP A 73 -23.30 0.45 25.30
N ILE A 74 -23.06 -0.34 24.23
CA ILE A 74 -22.03 -0.09 23.22
C ILE A 74 -22.70 0.05 21.84
N LEU A 75 -22.24 1.02 21.05
CA LEU A 75 -22.62 1.18 19.64
C LEU A 75 -21.69 0.35 18.77
N ALA A 76 -22.25 -0.43 17.84
CA ALA A 76 -21.49 -1.39 17.03
C ALA A 76 -21.75 -1.22 15.53
N PRO A 77 -21.35 -0.10 14.91
CA PRO A 77 -21.39 0.05 13.45
C PRO A 77 -20.61 -1.06 12.75
N HIS A 78 -21.08 -1.45 11.57
CA HIS A 78 -20.38 -2.39 10.70
C HIS A 78 -19.86 -1.71 9.45
N TYR A 79 -18.59 -1.93 9.16
CA TYR A 79 -17.95 -1.56 7.90
C TYR A 79 -18.19 -0.09 7.53
N TRP A 80 -17.99 0.85 8.45
CA TRP A 80 -18.09 2.27 8.13
C TRP A 80 -16.80 2.79 7.50
N ASN A 81 -16.90 3.89 6.77
CA ASN A 81 -15.72 4.60 6.29
C ASN A 81 -15.05 5.40 7.43
N PRO A 82 -13.79 5.86 7.27
CA PRO A 82 -13.10 6.61 8.32
C PRO A 82 -13.86 7.86 8.80
N GLN A 83 -14.50 8.61 7.90
CA GLN A 83 -15.22 9.84 8.26
C GLN A 83 -16.46 9.56 9.11
N GLU A 84 -17.15 8.45 8.84
CA GLU A 84 -18.28 7.98 9.65
C GLU A 84 -17.83 7.55 11.05
N TYR A 85 -16.70 6.83 11.18
CA TYR A 85 -16.12 6.48 12.47
C TYR A 85 -15.68 7.70 13.27
N ASP A 86 -14.94 8.63 12.66
CA ASP A 86 -14.47 9.87 13.30
C ASP A 86 -15.66 10.69 13.82
N ARG A 87 -16.72 10.81 13.01
CA ARG A 87 -17.94 11.53 13.41
C ARG A 87 -18.59 10.87 14.63
N LEU A 88 -18.92 9.59 14.55
CA LEU A 88 -19.65 8.90 15.63
C LEU A 88 -18.85 8.88 16.92
N ALA A 89 -17.58 8.48 16.86
CA ALA A 89 -16.72 8.40 18.04
C ALA A 89 -16.43 9.80 18.63
N GLY A 90 -16.43 10.85 17.81
CA GLY A 90 -16.20 12.22 18.27
C GLY A 90 -17.34 12.86 19.06
N HIS A 91 -18.57 12.36 18.97
CA HIS A 91 -19.71 12.89 19.74
C HIS A 91 -20.43 11.86 20.63
N SER A 92 -20.16 10.55 20.47
CA SER A 92 -20.90 9.55 21.19
C SER A 92 -20.62 9.60 22.70
N GLY A 93 -21.68 9.55 23.49
CA GLY A 93 -21.60 9.31 24.93
C GLY A 93 -21.49 7.83 25.30
N ARG A 94 -21.49 6.91 24.33
CA ARG A 94 -21.33 5.46 24.51
C ARG A 94 -20.02 5.01 23.87
N PRO A 95 -19.37 3.94 24.38
CA PRO A 95 -18.28 3.31 23.66
C PRO A 95 -18.75 2.83 22.28
N VAL A 96 -17.87 2.95 21.30
CA VAL A 96 -18.04 2.46 19.94
C VAL A 96 -17.07 1.30 19.75
N ILE A 97 -17.60 0.09 19.56
CA ILE A 97 -16.82 -1.09 19.20
C ILE A 97 -17.41 -1.66 17.92
N SER A 98 -16.69 -1.52 16.80
CA SER A 98 -17.13 -2.11 15.56
C SER A 98 -16.85 -3.62 15.57
N THR A 99 -17.90 -4.44 15.61
CA THR A 99 -17.71 -5.90 15.62
C THR A 99 -17.32 -6.48 14.26
N GLU A 100 -17.44 -5.68 13.19
CA GLU A 100 -16.96 -5.99 11.83
C GLU A 100 -16.61 -4.66 11.14
N TYR A 101 -15.36 -4.42 10.73
CA TYR A 101 -15.02 -3.11 10.10
C TYR A 101 -14.24 -3.12 8.81
N THR A 102 -13.27 -4.03 8.64
CA THR A 102 -12.50 -4.15 7.39
C THR A 102 -12.62 -5.59 6.92
N HIS A 103 -13.16 -5.75 5.72
CA HIS A 103 -13.42 -7.03 5.09
C HIS A 103 -12.20 -7.48 4.28
N ALA A 104 -11.52 -8.57 4.66
CA ALA A 104 -10.29 -9.07 4.02
C ALA A 104 -10.59 -10.01 2.84
N TYR A 105 -11.13 -9.50 1.74
CA TYR A 105 -11.59 -10.36 0.64
C TYR A 105 -10.47 -10.75 -0.33
N GLY A 106 -10.22 -12.06 -0.41
CA GLY A 106 -9.09 -12.62 -1.14
C GLY A 106 -7.76 -12.07 -0.66
N ASN A 107 -6.80 -11.92 -1.57
CA ASN A 107 -5.49 -11.31 -1.26
C ASN A 107 -5.42 -9.81 -1.61
N ASP A 108 -6.54 -9.23 -2.06
CA ASP A 108 -6.53 -8.03 -2.87
C ASP A 108 -7.48 -6.92 -2.42
N ALA A 109 -8.40 -7.20 -1.49
CA ALA A 109 -9.37 -6.24 -0.99
C ALA A 109 -9.31 -6.14 0.53
N PHE A 110 -8.32 -5.40 1.02
CA PHE A 110 -8.11 -5.10 2.44
C PHE A 110 -7.49 -3.71 2.63
N GLY A 111 -8.00 -2.72 1.89
CA GLY A 111 -7.53 -1.33 1.97
C GLY A 111 -8.16 -0.54 3.12
N GLY A 112 -7.44 0.46 3.63
CA GLY A 112 -7.98 1.48 4.53
C GLY A 112 -8.11 1.11 6.00
N LEU A 113 -7.57 -0.05 6.41
CA LEU A 113 -7.55 -0.52 7.80
C LEU A 113 -7.02 0.56 8.76
N GLU A 114 -5.86 1.13 8.42
CA GLU A 114 -5.17 2.13 9.23
C GLU A 114 -6.00 3.41 9.37
N ALA A 115 -6.60 3.89 8.27
CA ALA A 115 -7.41 5.09 8.27
C ALA A 115 -8.66 4.93 9.15
N ARG A 116 -9.35 3.79 9.05
CA ARG A 116 -10.50 3.47 9.91
C ARG A 116 -10.08 3.35 11.38
N TRP A 117 -8.98 2.66 11.66
CA TRP A 117 -8.45 2.50 13.02
C TRP A 117 -8.15 3.86 13.65
N LYS A 118 -7.34 4.69 12.99
CA LYS A 118 -6.98 6.04 13.46
C LYS A 118 -8.21 6.94 13.64
N ALA A 119 -9.18 6.88 12.72
CA ALA A 119 -10.40 7.67 12.82
C ALA A 119 -11.24 7.30 14.05
N LEU A 120 -11.34 6.00 14.35
CA LEU A 120 -12.05 5.51 15.51
C LEU A 120 -11.31 5.85 16.82
N THR A 121 -10.04 5.45 16.94
CA THR A 121 -9.28 5.50 18.20
C THR A 121 -8.73 6.87 18.56
N LYS A 122 -8.83 7.86 17.67
CA LYS A 122 -8.54 9.25 17.97
C LYS A 122 -9.44 9.84 19.06
N HIS A 123 -10.64 9.28 19.25
CA HIS A 123 -11.62 9.78 20.21
C HIS A 123 -11.78 8.84 21.41
N PRO A 124 -12.01 9.36 22.63
CA PRO A 124 -12.18 8.52 23.82
C PRO A 124 -13.31 7.48 23.74
N ALA A 125 -14.36 7.75 22.96
CA ALA A 125 -15.45 6.80 22.76
C ALA A 125 -15.08 5.65 21.81
N GLY A 126 -14.07 5.80 20.95
CA GLY A 126 -13.64 4.77 20.04
C GLY A 126 -12.84 3.68 20.76
N ALA A 127 -13.51 2.58 21.10
CA ALA A 127 -12.98 1.54 21.98
C ALA A 127 -12.45 0.30 21.22
N GLY A 128 -12.38 0.35 19.90
CA GLY A 128 -11.75 -0.67 19.06
C GLY A 128 -12.67 -1.29 18.01
N ALA A 129 -12.13 -2.26 17.28
CA ALA A 129 -12.83 -2.90 16.17
C ALA A 129 -12.32 -4.32 15.94
N ALA A 130 -13.11 -5.14 15.25
CA ALA A 130 -12.73 -6.47 14.81
C ALA A 130 -12.71 -6.56 13.27
N VAL A 131 -11.57 -7.00 12.73
CA VAL A 131 -11.42 -7.36 11.31
C VAL A 131 -12.35 -8.52 10.98
N TRP A 132 -13.02 -8.45 9.82
CA TRP A 132 -13.74 -9.59 9.26
C TRP A 132 -12.86 -10.21 8.16
N MET A 133 -12.21 -11.35 8.39
CA MET A 133 -12.22 -12.22 9.58
C MET A 133 -10.85 -12.90 9.78
N TRP A 134 -10.72 -13.76 10.79
CA TRP A 134 -9.44 -14.40 11.10
C TRP A 134 -8.92 -15.28 9.95
N ALA A 135 -9.63 -16.34 9.60
CA ALA A 135 -9.13 -17.38 8.70
C ALA A 135 -10.12 -17.71 7.59
N ASP A 136 -9.62 -17.97 6.39
CA ASP A 136 -10.44 -18.44 5.27
C ASP A 136 -11.24 -19.71 5.58
N GLN A 137 -12.47 -19.76 5.07
CA GLN A 137 -13.39 -20.89 5.22
C GLN A 137 -13.25 -21.91 4.07
N GLY A 138 -12.03 -22.38 3.84
CA GLY A 138 -11.77 -23.48 2.92
C GLY A 138 -11.99 -24.85 3.58
N VAL A 139 -12.59 -25.78 2.83
CA VAL A 139 -12.81 -27.16 3.30
C VAL A 139 -11.90 -28.09 2.52
N LYS A 140 -11.14 -28.92 3.26
CA LYS A 140 -10.28 -29.93 2.64
C LYS A 140 -11.13 -31.07 2.07
N THR A 141 -11.25 -31.15 0.74
CA THR A 141 -12.00 -32.16 -0.01
C THR A 141 -11.34 -32.38 -1.37
N PRO A 142 -11.30 -33.60 -1.93
CA PRO A 142 -10.76 -33.81 -3.27
C PRO A 142 -11.45 -32.88 -4.29
N VAL A 143 -10.69 -31.99 -4.92
CA VAL A 143 -11.21 -31.03 -5.88
C VAL A 143 -10.85 -31.50 -7.28
N ARG A 144 -11.87 -31.78 -8.11
CA ARG A 144 -11.64 -31.83 -9.56
C ARG A 144 -11.50 -30.38 -10.03
N LYS A 145 -10.25 -29.90 -10.20
CA LYS A 145 -9.95 -28.51 -10.60
C LYS A 145 -10.85 -28.05 -11.74
N LYS A 146 -11.74 -27.11 -11.44
CA LYS A 146 -12.53 -26.34 -12.41
C LYS A 146 -11.95 -24.94 -12.49
N GLU A 147 -12.23 -24.25 -13.59
CA GLU A 147 -11.78 -22.89 -13.86
C GLU A 147 -12.21 -21.83 -12.80
N LYS A 148 -13.14 -22.19 -11.90
CA LYS A 148 -13.66 -21.31 -10.83
C LYS A 148 -13.09 -21.61 -9.45
N ASP A 149 -12.21 -22.60 -9.32
CA ASP A 149 -11.58 -22.91 -8.04
C ASP A 149 -10.53 -21.84 -7.74
N LEU A 150 -10.65 -21.22 -6.56
CA LEU A 150 -9.80 -20.09 -6.16
C LEU A 150 -8.48 -20.54 -5.52
N SER A 151 -8.42 -21.79 -5.09
CA SER A 151 -7.24 -22.40 -4.49
C SER A 151 -6.48 -23.21 -5.53
N GLU A 152 -5.16 -23.06 -5.56
CA GLU A 152 -4.28 -23.88 -6.38
C GLU A 152 -4.04 -25.28 -5.79
N ASP A 153 -4.42 -25.50 -4.52
CA ASP A 153 -4.37 -26.79 -3.82
C ASP A 153 -5.42 -27.77 -4.35
N GLU A 154 -5.00 -29.00 -4.67
CA GLU A 154 -5.84 -30.09 -5.19
C GLU A 154 -6.93 -30.56 -4.22
N TYR A 155 -6.78 -30.26 -2.94
CA TYR A 155 -7.65 -30.71 -1.87
C TYR A 155 -8.35 -29.56 -1.13
N LEU A 156 -8.14 -28.28 -1.48
CA LEU A 156 -8.80 -27.18 -0.76
C LEU A 156 -9.89 -26.54 -1.63
N ARG A 157 -11.15 -26.66 -1.20
CA ARG A 157 -12.27 -25.96 -1.84
C ARG A 157 -12.67 -24.76 -0.99
N ILE A 158 -12.57 -23.57 -1.58
CA ILE A 158 -13.04 -22.32 -1.01
C ILE A 158 -14.04 -21.64 -1.95
N ASN A 159 -15.10 -21.06 -1.40
CA ASN A 159 -16.03 -20.23 -2.16
C ASN A 159 -15.71 -18.74 -1.95
N THR A 160 -16.16 -17.87 -2.84
CA THR A 160 -15.97 -16.42 -2.72
C THR A 160 -16.67 -15.80 -1.49
N ALA A 161 -17.60 -16.52 -0.87
CA ALA A 161 -18.30 -16.02 0.32
C ALA A 161 -17.53 -16.28 1.63
N GLY A 162 -16.47 -17.11 1.59
CA GLY A 162 -15.65 -17.45 2.75
C GLY A 162 -14.16 -17.23 2.52
N TRP A 163 -13.77 -16.55 1.44
CA TRP A 163 -12.40 -16.15 1.17
C TRP A 163 -12.14 -14.76 1.75
N ASP A 164 -12.20 -14.67 3.07
CA ASP A 164 -12.29 -13.41 3.82
C ASP A 164 -11.31 -13.32 5.01
N GLY A 165 -10.30 -14.19 5.06
CA GLY A 165 -9.37 -14.33 6.17
C GLY A 165 -8.09 -13.51 6.01
N ILE A 166 -7.64 -12.90 7.10
CA ILE A 166 -6.26 -12.37 7.19
C ILE A 166 -5.21 -13.49 7.31
N VAL A 167 -5.64 -14.73 7.56
CA VAL A 167 -4.85 -15.95 7.38
C VAL A 167 -5.58 -16.92 6.45
N ASP A 168 -4.83 -17.76 5.75
CA ASP A 168 -5.45 -18.76 4.86
C ASP A 168 -6.13 -19.90 5.66
N SER A 169 -6.72 -20.86 4.93
CA SER A 169 -7.41 -22.01 5.55
C SER A 169 -6.46 -22.92 6.34
N TYR A 170 -5.15 -22.85 6.09
CA TYR A 170 -4.11 -23.57 6.83
C TYR A 170 -3.51 -22.75 7.99
N ARG A 171 -3.96 -21.51 8.17
CA ARG A 171 -3.47 -20.52 9.15
C ARG A 171 -2.08 -19.97 8.80
N ASN A 172 -1.67 -20.06 7.54
CA ASN A 172 -0.53 -19.30 7.06
C ASN A 172 -0.90 -17.82 6.98
N PHE A 173 0.02 -16.95 7.40
CA PHE A 173 -0.20 -15.50 7.37
C PHE A 173 -0.29 -15.00 5.93
N THR A 174 -1.36 -14.28 5.60
CA THR A 174 -1.43 -13.53 4.34
C THR A 174 -0.79 -12.15 4.53
N ARG A 175 -0.74 -11.35 3.45
CA ARG A 175 -0.28 -9.95 3.51
C ARG A 175 -1.15 -9.11 4.47
N ASP A 176 -2.41 -9.48 4.64
CA ASP A 176 -3.39 -8.74 5.45
C ASP A 176 -3.16 -8.93 6.95
N TYR A 177 -2.64 -10.09 7.36
CA TYR A 177 -2.17 -10.30 8.73
C TYR A 177 -1.05 -9.32 9.10
N TRP A 178 -0.06 -9.14 8.21
CA TRP A 178 1.06 -8.25 8.45
C TRP A 178 0.63 -6.79 8.51
N GLU A 179 -0.32 -6.38 7.65
CA GLU A 179 -0.93 -5.04 7.73
C GLU A 179 -1.66 -4.85 9.06
N THR A 180 -2.44 -5.84 9.49
CA THR A 180 -3.17 -5.80 10.77
C THR A 180 -2.22 -5.72 11.95
N LYS A 181 -1.17 -6.56 11.99
CA LYS A 181 -0.12 -6.53 13.02
C LYS A 181 0.53 -5.16 13.09
N ALA A 182 0.81 -4.53 11.95
CA ALA A 182 1.38 -3.21 11.91
C ALA A 182 0.40 -2.15 12.42
N VAL A 183 -0.84 -2.11 11.95
CA VAL A 183 -1.84 -1.09 12.35
C VAL A 183 -2.17 -1.19 13.84
N TYR A 184 -2.23 -2.41 14.41
CA TYR A 184 -2.54 -2.64 15.82
C TYR A 184 -1.32 -2.64 16.73
N ALA A 185 -0.13 -2.30 16.22
CA ALA A 185 1.07 -2.25 17.04
C ALA A 185 0.89 -1.24 18.19
N PRO A 186 1.00 -1.65 19.46
CA PRO A 186 0.77 -0.77 20.61
C PRO A 186 1.98 0.10 20.95
N VAL A 187 3.08 -0.01 20.20
CA VAL A 187 4.28 0.81 20.38
C VAL A 187 4.88 1.10 19.02
N TYR A 188 5.15 2.37 18.72
CA TYR A 188 5.68 2.80 17.44
C TYR A 188 6.24 4.23 17.50
N PRO A 189 7.16 4.63 16.60
CA PRO A 189 7.53 6.02 16.43
C PRO A 189 6.32 6.83 15.93
N ALA A 190 5.97 7.92 16.60
CA ALA A 190 4.83 8.77 16.27
C ALA A 190 5.07 9.71 15.06
N VAL A 191 6.22 9.58 14.40
CA VAL A 191 6.63 10.37 13.23
C VAL A 191 7.32 9.46 12.22
N ASP A 192 7.12 9.75 10.93
CA ASP A 192 7.79 9.00 9.84
C ASP A 192 9.12 9.64 9.42
N LYS A 193 9.33 10.92 9.77
CA LYS A 193 10.51 11.70 9.39
C LYS A 193 10.95 12.63 10.51
N ILE A 194 12.26 12.84 10.63
CA ILE A 194 12.83 13.84 11.52
C ILE A 194 14.02 14.53 10.87
N SER A 195 14.16 15.83 11.13
CA SER A 195 15.30 16.60 10.65
C SER A 195 16.51 16.47 11.57
N PHE A 196 17.72 16.53 11.01
CA PHE A 196 18.96 16.46 11.77
C PHE A 196 20.04 17.39 11.18
N VAL A 197 20.92 17.94 12.01
CA VAL A 197 22.13 18.66 11.55
C VAL A 197 23.31 17.69 11.55
N PRO A 198 24.10 17.57 10.45
CA PRO A 198 25.27 16.70 10.45
C PRO A 198 26.23 17.00 11.59
N GLY A 199 26.66 15.96 12.30
CA GLY A 199 27.54 16.04 13.47
C GLY A 199 26.86 16.48 14.77
N GLN A 200 25.54 16.71 14.80
CA GLN A 200 24.82 16.97 16.05
C GLN A 200 24.80 15.73 16.95
N ASP A 201 24.73 15.93 18.26
CA ASP A 201 24.80 14.81 19.22
C ASP A 201 23.65 13.81 19.08
N SER A 202 22.41 14.29 18.94
CA SER A 202 21.24 13.41 18.95
C SER A 202 19.98 14.05 18.35
N VAL A 203 19.03 13.24 17.92
CA VAL A 203 17.63 13.64 17.64
C VAL A 203 16.66 12.99 18.62
N ARG A 204 15.52 13.65 18.85
CA ARG A 204 14.43 13.11 19.69
C ARG A 204 13.37 12.46 18.82
N ILE A 205 13.23 11.14 18.91
CA ILE A 205 12.20 10.39 18.20
C ILE A 205 11.06 10.10 19.19
N PRO A 206 9.86 10.67 19.01
CA PRO A 206 8.73 10.39 19.87
C PRO A 206 8.24 8.95 19.66
N ILE A 207 8.19 8.16 20.73
CA ILE A 207 7.67 6.79 20.73
C ILE A 207 6.33 6.79 21.47
N GLN A 208 5.26 6.40 20.78
CA GLN A 208 3.92 6.22 21.34
C GLN A 208 3.84 4.91 22.12
N ASN A 209 3.20 4.93 23.28
CA ASN A 209 2.76 3.76 24.03
C ASN A 209 1.23 3.71 24.08
N ASP A 210 0.61 2.81 23.31
CA ASP A 210 -0.83 2.57 23.28
C ASP A 210 -1.27 1.35 24.13
N PHE A 211 -0.38 0.75 24.91
CA PHE A 211 -0.80 -0.25 25.89
C PHE A 211 -1.66 0.39 26.98
N ASP A 212 -2.66 -0.35 27.47
CA ASP A 212 -3.51 0.10 28.60
C ASP A 212 -2.83 -0.03 29.97
N PHE A 213 -1.99 -1.06 30.14
CA PHE A 213 -1.41 -1.43 31.45
C PHE A 213 0.10 -1.70 31.43
N THR A 214 0.76 -1.53 30.29
CA THR A 214 2.17 -1.91 30.10
C THR A 214 3.04 -0.66 29.97
N ASN A 215 4.09 -0.56 30.79
CA ASN A 215 5.10 0.48 30.65
C ASN A 215 6.13 0.08 29.59
N LEU A 216 6.68 1.04 28.85
CA LEU A 216 7.72 0.75 27.85
C LEU A 216 8.99 0.13 28.43
N SER A 217 9.20 0.14 29.75
CA SER A 217 10.34 -0.53 30.39
C SER A 217 10.38 -2.04 30.15
N SER A 218 9.24 -2.67 29.84
CA SER A 218 9.14 -4.08 29.47
C SER A 218 9.26 -4.34 27.96
N VAL A 219 9.39 -3.27 27.16
CA VAL A 219 9.58 -3.36 25.71
C VAL A 219 11.06 -3.16 25.39
N LYS A 220 11.65 -4.10 24.68
CA LYS A 220 13.02 -3.96 24.16
C LYS A 220 12.97 -3.31 22.78
N MET A 221 13.89 -2.39 22.53
CA MET A 221 14.01 -1.68 21.26
C MET A 221 15.40 -1.89 20.69
N ALA A 222 15.50 -2.64 19.59
CA ALA A 222 16.70 -2.67 18.78
C ALA A 222 16.58 -1.62 17.66
N TRP A 223 17.65 -0.89 17.39
CA TRP A 223 17.66 0.12 16.34
C TRP A 223 18.94 0.07 15.48
N SER A 224 18.83 0.50 14.22
CA SER A 224 19.98 0.61 13.32
C SER A 224 19.85 1.83 12.43
N VAL A 225 20.84 2.72 12.46
CA VAL A 225 20.97 3.86 11.54
C VAL A 225 21.59 3.36 10.23
N ARG A 226 20.93 3.70 9.13
CA ARG A 226 21.23 3.18 7.79
C ARG A 226 21.41 4.32 6.80
N GLU A 227 22.24 4.07 5.80
CA GLU A 227 22.39 4.87 4.59
C GLU A 227 22.17 3.95 3.39
N ASP A 228 21.05 4.14 2.70
CA ASP A 228 20.54 3.18 1.72
C ASP A 228 20.63 1.74 2.26
N GLU A 229 21.36 0.83 1.63
CA GLU A 229 21.52 -0.57 2.06
C GLU A 229 22.43 -0.75 3.29
N ASN A 230 23.28 0.23 3.59
CA ASN A 230 24.37 0.07 4.54
C ASN A 230 23.93 0.38 5.98
N VAL A 231 24.16 -0.55 6.91
CA VAL A 231 24.05 -0.27 8.34
C VAL A 231 25.29 0.48 8.77
N LEU A 232 25.13 1.73 9.20
CA LEU A 232 26.24 2.55 9.67
C LEU A 232 26.60 2.20 11.11
N TYR A 233 25.59 2.06 11.98
CA TYR A 233 25.73 1.63 13.36
C TYR A 233 24.35 1.26 13.93
N SER A 234 24.35 0.55 15.05
CA SER A 234 23.15 0.05 15.71
C SER A 234 23.30 0.07 17.23
N GLY A 235 22.18 -0.14 17.92
CA GLY A 235 22.13 -0.27 19.37
C GLY A 235 20.88 -0.99 19.83
N THR A 236 20.84 -1.24 21.12
CA THR A 236 19.67 -1.78 21.82
C THR A 236 19.42 -0.95 23.06
N ASP A 237 18.17 -0.54 23.24
CA ASP A 237 17.76 0.31 24.34
C ASP A 237 16.45 -0.21 24.95
N SER A 238 16.18 0.29 26.15
CA SER A 238 14.88 0.22 26.81
C SER A 238 14.53 1.63 27.24
N MET A 239 13.25 1.98 27.22
CA MET A 239 12.80 3.31 27.62
C MET A 239 11.68 3.21 28.64
N TYR A 240 11.61 4.19 29.53
CA TYR A 240 10.47 4.33 30.42
C TYR A 240 9.36 5.11 29.72
N GLY A 241 8.12 4.66 29.81
CA GLY A 241 6.97 5.36 29.24
C GLY A 241 5.65 4.79 29.74
N TYR A 242 4.80 5.63 30.31
CA TYR A 242 3.51 5.21 30.85
C TYR A 242 2.54 4.80 29.73
N PRO A 243 1.57 3.90 30.02
CA PRO A 243 0.39 3.68 29.18
C PRO A 243 -0.21 4.97 28.61
N HIS A 244 -0.57 4.96 27.33
CA HIS A 244 -1.18 6.07 26.58
C HIS A 244 -0.36 7.37 26.54
N THR A 245 0.97 7.30 26.68
CA THR A 245 1.85 8.48 26.61
C THR A 245 2.89 8.37 25.49
N VAL A 246 3.38 9.53 25.04
CA VAL A 246 4.56 9.64 24.18
C VAL A 246 5.79 9.82 25.03
N SER A 247 6.86 9.10 24.70
CA SER A 247 8.17 9.22 25.35
C SER A 247 9.27 9.43 24.31
N ASP A 248 10.21 10.33 24.59
CA ASP A 248 11.28 10.68 23.65
C ASP A 248 12.43 9.66 23.69
N PHE A 249 12.68 8.98 22.57
CA PHE A 249 13.93 8.25 22.37
C PHE A 249 15.02 9.18 21.82
N LYS A 250 16.12 9.32 22.57
CA LYS A 250 17.28 10.12 22.16
C LYS A 250 18.20 9.29 21.26
N LEU A 251 17.97 9.33 19.95
CA LEU A 251 18.79 8.62 18.97
C LEU A 251 20.15 9.34 18.79
N PRO A 252 21.29 8.66 19.03
CA PRO A 252 22.61 9.22 18.72
C PRO A 252 22.83 9.40 17.21
N VAL A 253 23.18 10.61 16.80
CA VAL A 253 23.47 10.95 15.38
C VAL A 253 24.81 11.66 15.20
N GLU A 254 25.65 11.68 16.23
CA GLU A 254 26.99 12.29 16.22
C GLU A 254 27.92 11.67 15.17
N LYS A 255 27.67 10.41 14.80
CA LYS A 255 28.42 9.70 13.75
C LYS A 255 28.03 10.13 12.33
N LEU A 256 26.91 10.82 12.15
CA LEU A 256 26.46 11.36 10.86
C LEU A 256 27.07 12.73 10.60
N VAL A 257 28.40 12.80 10.54
CA VAL A 257 29.15 14.07 10.36
C VAL A 257 29.09 14.56 8.91
N THR A 258 28.92 13.65 7.95
CA THR A 258 28.86 13.97 6.51
C THR A 258 27.69 13.25 5.88
N VAL A 259 26.93 13.96 5.05
CA VAL A 259 25.83 13.40 4.26
C VAL A 259 26.17 13.45 2.78
N ARG A 260 25.85 12.37 2.07
CA ARG A 260 26.19 12.21 0.65
C ARG A 260 24.99 12.56 -0.23
N PRO A 261 25.19 13.34 -1.32
CA PRO A 261 24.13 13.66 -2.26
C PRO A 261 23.40 12.42 -2.78
N GLY A 262 22.06 12.45 -2.72
CA GLY A 262 21.19 11.40 -3.25
C GLY A 262 21.11 10.13 -2.39
N ARG A 263 21.77 10.08 -1.23
CA ARG A 263 21.62 8.99 -0.25
C ARG A 263 20.46 9.28 0.70
N THR A 264 19.75 8.24 1.09
CA THR A 264 18.69 8.32 2.10
C THR A 264 19.17 7.75 3.42
N TYR A 265 19.01 8.53 4.48
CA TYR A 265 19.34 8.13 5.84
C TYR A 265 18.05 7.82 6.59
N TYR A 266 18.07 6.74 7.37
CA TYR A 266 16.90 6.33 8.15
C TYR A 266 17.33 5.46 9.32
N VAL A 267 16.53 5.44 10.38
CA VAL A 267 16.70 4.50 11.49
C VAL A 267 15.62 3.42 11.39
N TRP A 268 16.02 2.16 11.49
CA TRP A 268 15.12 1.04 11.69
C TRP A 268 14.95 0.74 13.17
N PHE A 269 13.73 0.39 13.56
CA PHE A 269 13.37 -0.07 14.89
C PHE A 269 12.75 -1.47 14.82
N ILE A 270 13.11 -2.31 15.78
CA ILE A 270 12.44 -3.57 16.08
C ILE A 270 12.06 -3.51 17.56
N PHE A 271 10.75 -3.53 17.83
CA PHE A 271 10.20 -3.59 19.18
C PHE A 271 9.83 -5.03 19.51
N THR A 272 10.31 -5.55 20.64
CA THR A 272 9.98 -6.89 21.13
C THR A 272 9.48 -6.85 22.55
N ASP A 273 8.65 -7.82 22.92
CA ASP A 273 8.27 -8.05 24.31
C ASP A 273 9.46 -8.60 25.13
N GLU A 274 9.24 -8.83 26.43
CA GLU A 274 10.25 -9.37 27.35
C GLU A 274 10.77 -10.75 26.92
N LYS A 275 9.94 -11.54 26.23
CA LYS A 275 10.25 -12.88 25.72
C LYS A 275 10.99 -12.85 24.38
N GLY A 276 11.16 -11.68 23.78
CA GLY A 276 11.79 -11.50 22.46
C GLY A 276 10.83 -11.71 21.29
N THR A 277 9.52 -11.80 21.53
CA THR A 277 8.51 -11.85 20.46
C THR A 277 8.41 -10.47 19.82
N GLU A 278 8.50 -10.41 18.50
CA GLU A 278 8.39 -9.15 17.77
C GLU A 278 6.96 -8.58 17.84
N ILE A 279 6.86 -7.39 18.42
CA ILE A 279 5.64 -6.58 18.44
C ILE A 279 5.48 -5.89 17.08
N THR A 280 6.48 -5.11 16.66
CA THR A 280 6.44 -4.41 15.38
C THR A 280 7.83 -3.99 14.90
N ARG A 281 7.93 -3.66 13.61
CA ARG A 281 9.08 -3.02 12.99
C ARG A 281 8.67 -1.72 12.32
N ARG A 282 9.52 -0.71 12.42
CA ARG A 282 9.27 0.64 11.87
C ARG A 282 10.55 1.28 11.38
N ALA A 283 10.41 2.30 10.56
CA ALA A 283 11.51 3.15 10.13
C ALA A 283 11.13 4.62 10.29
N VAL A 284 12.12 5.44 10.66
CA VAL A 284 12.00 6.90 10.65
C VAL A 284 13.07 7.44 9.74
N GLU A 285 12.68 8.24 8.74
CA GLU A 285 13.61 8.92 7.85
C GLU A 285 14.37 10.01 8.61
N LEU A 286 15.70 10.04 8.43
CA LEU A 286 16.57 11.08 8.96
C LEU A 286 16.89 12.06 7.83
N CYS A 287 16.29 13.24 7.88
CA CYS A 287 16.42 14.28 6.85
C CYS A 287 17.48 15.32 7.25
N PRO A 288 18.64 15.40 6.57
CA PRO A 288 19.64 16.39 6.92
C PRO A 288 19.18 17.82 6.59
N GLN A 289 19.40 18.77 7.50
CA GLN A 289 19.09 20.21 7.34
C GLN A 289 20.15 20.98 6.53
N THR A 290 20.84 20.30 5.61
CA THR A 290 21.85 20.91 4.75
C THR A 290 21.43 20.76 3.31
N GLU A 291 21.58 21.81 2.51
CA GLU A 291 21.52 21.67 1.06
C GLU A 291 22.62 20.70 0.64
N GLN A 292 22.22 19.52 0.15
CA GLN A 292 23.18 18.60 -0.41
C GLN A 292 23.71 19.22 -1.71
N PRO A 293 25.03 19.39 -1.86
CA PRO A 293 25.58 19.92 -3.09
C PRO A 293 25.13 19.02 -4.25
N ILE A 294 24.57 19.65 -5.28
CA ILE A 294 24.18 18.93 -6.50
C ILE A 294 25.48 18.33 -7.06
N SER A 295 25.50 17.01 -7.24
CA SER A 295 26.60 16.35 -7.93
C SER A 295 26.77 17.03 -9.29
N VAL A 296 27.93 17.66 -9.54
CA VAL A 296 28.24 18.23 -10.85
C VAL A 296 28.26 17.06 -11.83
N PRO A 297 27.37 17.03 -12.83
CA PRO A 297 27.30 15.92 -13.73
C PRO A 297 28.57 15.88 -14.59
N VAL A 298 29.10 14.68 -14.89
CA VAL A 298 30.22 14.54 -15.83
C VAL A 298 29.73 15.03 -17.20
N CYS A 299 30.29 16.15 -17.65
CA CYS A 299 29.89 16.76 -18.91
C CYS A 299 30.47 15.95 -20.08
N ARG A 300 29.60 15.37 -20.90
CA ARG A 300 29.96 14.68 -22.14
C ARG A 300 29.37 15.44 -23.32
N GLU A 301 29.99 15.31 -24.48
CA GLU A 301 29.39 15.85 -25.70
C GLU A 301 28.07 15.14 -25.98
N LEU A 302 27.04 15.93 -26.30
CA LEU A 302 25.74 15.44 -26.75
C LEU A 302 25.71 15.39 -28.28
N LEU A 303 25.49 14.19 -28.83
CA LEU A 303 25.24 13.99 -30.25
C LEU A 303 23.76 13.71 -30.48
N VAL A 304 23.17 14.35 -31.48
CA VAL A 304 21.77 14.14 -31.89
C VAL A 304 21.77 13.84 -33.38
N THR A 305 21.21 12.69 -33.76
CA THR A 305 21.08 12.26 -35.16
C THR A 305 19.62 12.02 -35.48
N GLU A 306 19.07 12.80 -36.41
CA GLU A 306 17.68 12.70 -36.86
C GLU A 306 17.62 12.01 -38.23
N ALA A 307 17.12 10.78 -38.26
CA ALA A 307 16.85 10.00 -39.47
C ALA A 307 15.43 9.38 -39.36
N ASP A 308 15.24 8.15 -39.83
CA ASP A 308 14.00 7.38 -39.59
C ASP A 308 13.70 7.17 -38.09
N GLN A 309 14.74 7.24 -37.27
CA GLN A 309 14.71 7.28 -35.81
C GLN A 309 15.59 8.45 -35.34
N VAL A 310 15.30 8.95 -34.14
CA VAL A 310 16.12 9.99 -33.49
C VAL A 310 17.01 9.32 -32.46
N THR A 311 18.32 9.42 -32.66
CA THR A 311 19.33 8.90 -31.73
C THR A 311 19.95 10.06 -30.95
N ILE A 312 20.05 9.92 -29.64
CA ILE A 312 20.73 10.88 -28.75
C ILE A 312 21.79 10.14 -27.95
N GLU A 313 23.04 10.60 -28.04
CA GLU A 313 24.20 10.00 -27.37
C GLU A 313 24.85 10.97 -26.40
N ALA A 314 25.28 10.46 -25.24
CA ALA A 314 25.99 11.19 -24.19
C ALA A 314 27.14 10.32 -23.64
N GLY A 315 28.28 10.33 -24.34
CA GLY A 315 29.38 9.38 -24.15
C GLY A 315 28.95 7.94 -24.43
N ASP A 316 29.09 7.04 -23.46
CA ASP A 316 28.75 5.62 -23.63
C ASP A 316 27.24 5.31 -23.65
N VAL A 317 26.39 6.30 -23.36
CA VAL A 317 24.94 6.13 -23.29
C VAL A 317 24.31 6.55 -24.61
N ARG A 318 23.42 5.72 -25.14
CA ARG A 318 22.69 5.96 -26.39
C ARG A 318 21.20 5.68 -26.20
N TYR A 319 20.35 6.66 -26.52
CA TYR A 319 18.90 6.55 -26.52
C TYR A 319 18.36 6.66 -27.94
N VAL A 320 17.46 5.78 -28.33
CA VAL A 320 16.85 5.75 -29.66
C VAL A 320 15.34 5.92 -29.53
N PHE A 321 14.80 6.91 -30.24
CA PHE A 321 13.37 7.23 -30.25
C PHE A 321 12.79 7.08 -31.65
N SER A 322 11.54 6.63 -31.74
CA SER A 322 10.84 6.53 -33.03
C SER A 322 9.84 7.67 -33.21
N PRO A 323 10.04 8.57 -34.19
CA PRO A 323 9.05 9.59 -34.57
C PRO A 323 7.71 9.00 -35.05
N LYS A 324 7.66 7.70 -35.37
CA LYS A 324 6.42 7.02 -35.83
C LYS A 324 5.43 6.76 -34.69
N ASN A 325 5.92 6.51 -33.48
CA ASN A 325 5.08 6.19 -32.31
C ASN A 325 5.34 7.12 -31.10
N GLY A 326 6.36 7.96 -31.16
CA GLY A 326 6.72 8.93 -30.12
C GLY A 326 7.42 8.33 -28.89
N GLN A 327 7.92 7.09 -29.00
CA GLN A 327 8.42 6.30 -27.87
C GLN A 327 9.95 6.10 -27.91
N LEU A 328 10.54 5.83 -26.76
CA LEU A 328 11.88 5.26 -26.65
C LEU A 328 11.82 3.78 -27.07
N VAL A 329 12.65 3.39 -28.03
CA VAL A 329 12.69 2.04 -28.62
C VAL A 329 14.04 1.33 -28.42
N SER A 330 15.02 2.02 -27.81
CA SER A 330 16.25 1.40 -27.31
C SER A 330 16.93 2.33 -26.32
N ALA A 331 17.47 1.78 -25.23
CA ALA A 331 18.47 2.46 -24.42
C ALA A 331 19.68 1.55 -24.23
N GLU A 332 20.86 2.05 -24.56
CA GLU A 332 22.11 1.31 -24.65
C GLU A 332 23.20 1.93 -23.79
N LEU A 333 24.03 1.07 -23.21
CA LEU A 333 25.26 1.44 -22.51
C LEU A 333 26.43 0.69 -23.14
N LYS A 334 27.45 1.41 -23.62
CA LYS A 334 28.64 0.83 -24.30
C LYS A 334 28.26 -0.11 -25.45
N GLY A 335 27.25 0.28 -26.23
CA GLY A 335 26.73 -0.48 -27.37
C GLY A 335 25.87 -1.69 -27.00
N LYS A 336 25.58 -1.92 -25.71
CA LYS A 336 24.73 -3.01 -25.24
C LYS A 336 23.35 -2.50 -24.85
N GLN A 337 22.30 -3.08 -25.41
CA GLN A 337 20.92 -2.71 -25.11
C GLN A 337 20.54 -3.16 -23.70
N LEU A 338 19.93 -2.26 -22.92
CA LEU A 338 19.38 -2.54 -21.60
C LEU A 338 17.86 -2.41 -21.58
N ILE A 339 17.30 -1.41 -22.28
CA ILE A 339 15.85 -1.16 -22.41
C ILE A 339 15.46 -1.39 -23.87
N LYS A 340 14.42 -2.18 -24.10
CA LYS A 340 13.84 -2.48 -25.42
C LYS A 340 12.75 -1.50 -25.81
N ASP A 341 11.93 -1.08 -24.86
CA ASP A 341 10.87 -0.10 -25.10
C ASP A 341 10.43 0.59 -23.81
N LEU A 342 9.77 1.74 -24.00
CA LEU A 342 9.11 2.50 -22.94
C LEU A 342 7.83 3.12 -23.49
N TYR A 343 6.67 2.71 -22.95
CA TYR A 343 5.35 3.11 -23.46
C TYR A 343 4.33 3.32 -22.35
N PRO A 344 3.19 4.01 -22.57
CA PRO A 344 2.20 4.27 -21.53
C PRO A 344 1.55 3.01 -20.99
N ALA A 345 1.35 2.98 -19.68
CA ALA A 345 0.59 1.96 -18.98
C ALA A 345 -0.54 2.62 -18.17
N ILE A 346 -1.77 2.52 -18.68
CA ILE A 346 -2.98 3.01 -18.01
C ILE A 346 -3.89 1.86 -17.53
N TRP A 347 -3.49 0.62 -17.82
CA TRP A 347 -4.33 -0.54 -17.59
C TRP A 347 -3.50 -1.79 -17.31
N ARG A 348 -4.07 -2.64 -16.48
CA ARG A 348 -3.63 -4.02 -16.25
C ARG A 348 -4.87 -4.85 -15.95
N LYS A 349 -4.72 -6.17 -15.98
CA LYS A 349 -5.78 -7.08 -15.55
C LYS A 349 -6.22 -6.73 -14.12
N LEU A 350 -7.52 -6.51 -13.94
CA LEU A 350 -8.09 -6.24 -12.63
C LEU A 350 -8.02 -7.50 -11.78
N ASN A 351 -7.59 -7.37 -10.53
CA ASN A 351 -7.67 -8.44 -9.57
C ASN A 351 -9.12 -8.59 -9.04
N GLN A 352 -9.34 -9.56 -8.16
CA GLN A 352 -10.69 -9.87 -7.67
C GLN A 352 -11.27 -8.73 -6.83
N GLY A 353 -10.44 -8.07 -6.01
CA GLY A 353 -10.83 -6.92 -5.21
C GLY A 353 -11.26 -5.74 -6.09
N GLU A 354 -10.46 -5.42 -7.11
CA GLU A 354 -10.76 -4.35 -8.07
C GLU A 354 -12.01 -4.67 -8.87
N THR A 355 -12.16 -5.92 -9.32
CA THR A 355 -13.35 -6.39 -10.03
C THR A 355 -14.61 -6.22 -9.15
N SER A 356 -14.51 -6.55 -7.87
CA SER A 356 -15.57 -6.34 -6.89
C SER A 356 -15.91 -4.84 -6.73
N GLY A 357 -14.89 -3.99 -6.59
CA GLY A 357 -15.05 -2.53 -6.43
C GLY A 357 -15.56 -1.79 -7.67
N PHE A 358 -15.29 -2.29 -8.88
CA PHE A 358 -15.88 -1.78 -10.13
C PHE A 358 -17.39 -2.00 -10.17
N GLY A 359 -17.85 -3.15 -9.68
CA GLY A 359 -19.25 -3.55 -9.80
C GLY A 359 -19.65 -3.92 -11.24
N LYS A 360 -20.79 -4.62 -11.35
CA LYS A 360 -21.22 -5.26 -12.61
C LYS A 360 -21.37 -4.28 -13.79
N GLU A 361 -21.81 -3.05 -13.55
CA GLU A 361 -22.02 -2.06 -14.61
C GLU A 361 -20.70 -1.57 -15.21
N ASN A 362 -19.74 -1.17 -14.38
CA ASN A 362 -18.46 -0.66 -14.87
C ASN A 362 -17.60 -1.77 -15.47
N LEU A 363 -17.71 -3.01 -14.98
CA LEU A 363 -17.04 -4.16 -15.59
C LEU A 363 -17.45 -4.40 -17.05
N ARG A 364 -18.69 -4.07 -17.45
CA ARG A 364 -19.10 -4.15 -18.86
C ARG A 364 -18.42 -3.12 -19.75
N LYS A 365 -17.94 -2.02 -19.16
CA LYS A 365 -17.21 -0.93 -19.84
C LYS A 365 -15.69 -1.16 -19.80
N ALA A 366 -15.22 -2.05 -18.93
CA ALA A 366 -13.81 -2.36 -18.72
C ALA A 366 -13.28 -3.28 -19.83
N VAL A 367 -12.87 -2.67 -20.95
CA VAL A 367 -12.11 -3.33 -22.01
C VAL A 367 -10.62 -3.32 -21.68
N ASP A 368 -9.85 -4.17 -22.35
CA ASP A 368 -8.39 -4.15 -22.21
C ASP A 368 -7.78 -2.94 -22.93
N LEU A 369 -7.34 -1.94 -22.17
CA LEU A 369 -6.74 -0.73 -22.71
C LEU A 369 -5.23 -0.88 -23.03
N THR A 370 -4.65 -2.09 -22.93
CA THR A 370 -3.24 -2.30 -23.29
C THR A 370 -3.02 -2.51 -24.79
N HIS A 371 -4.09 -2.71 -25.56
CA HIS A 371 -4.02 -2.91 -27.00
C HIS A 371 -4.54 -1.67 -27.74
N TYR A 372 -3.62 -0.93 -28.34
CA TYR A 372 -3.93 0.32 -29.02
C TYR A 372 -3.13 0.49 -30.31
N THR A 373 -3.63 1.35 -31.19
CA THR A 373 -2.84 1.97 -32.26
C THR A 373 -2.41 3.37 -31.83
N SER A 374 -1.26 3.82 -32.32
CA SER A 374 -0.70 5.14 -32.00
C SER A 374 -0.55 6.00 -33.25
N SER A 375 -0.82 7.29 -33.14
CA SER A 375 -0.56 8.29 -34.18
C SER A 375 0.12 9.50 -33.56
N VAL A 376 1.31 9.86 -34.07
CA VAL A 376 2.04 11.05 -33.60
C VAL A 376 1.46 12.29 -34.27
N THR A 377 1.01 13.25 -33.47
CA THR A 377 0.38 14.50 -33.95
C THR A 377 1.32 15.70 -33.83
N ALA A 378 2.33 15.60 -32.97
CA ALA A 378 3.40 16.60 -32.86
C ALA A 378 4.73 15.92 -32.54
N TRP A 379 5.81 16.38 -33.17
CA TRP A 379 7.17 15.92 -32.91
C TRP A 379 8.15 17.08 -33.10
N LYS A 380 8.97 17.36 -32.09
CA LYS A 380 10.00 18.40 -32.14
C LYS A 380 11.22 17.97 -31.33
N VAL A 381 12.40 18.13 -31.94
CA VAL A 381 13.70 17.94 -31.29
C VAL A 381 14.36 19.30 -31.12
N GLU A 382 14.92 19.55 -29.94
CA GLU A 382 15.65 20.78 -29.59
C GLU A 382 16.97 20.39 -28.93
N LYS A 383 18.10 20.89 -29.44
CA LYS A 383 19.43 20.66 -28.86
C LYS A 383 20.03 21.96 -28.34
N THR A 384 20.55 21.94 -27.12
CA THR A 384 21.44 22.95 -26.55
C THR A 384 22.81 22.31 -26.27
N PRO A 385 23.84 23.10 -25.90
CA PRO A 385 25.15 22.53 -25.53
C PRO A 385 25.10 21.55 -24.35
N THR A 386 24.09 21.67 -23.47
CA THR A 386 24.00 20.91 -22.22
C THR A 386 22.82 19.95 -22.14
N ASN A 387 21.91 19.97 -23.11
CA ASN A 387 20.68 19.20 -23.07
C ASN A 387 20.12 18.93 -24.47
N ALA A 388 19.52 17.76 -24.67
CA ALA A 388 18.69 17.45 -25.84
C ALA A 388 17.26 17.14 -25.38
N VAL A 389 16.28 17.80 -26.00
CA VAL A 389 14.87 17.69 -25.62
C VAL A 389 14.04 17.22 -26.81
N ILE A 390 13.25 16.19 -26.60
CA ILE A 390 12.21 15.76 -27.53
C ILE A 390 10.85 16.08 -26.91
N ARG A 391 10.01 16.82 -27.66
CA ARG A 391 8.62 17.09 -27.33
C ARG A 391 7.73 16.42 -28.35
N THR A 392 6.80 15.60 -27.89
CA THR A 392 5.88 14.92 -28.80
C THR A 392 4.50 14.72 -28.17
N THR A 393 3.48 14.74 -29.01
CA THR A 393 2.11 14.39 -28.65
C THR A 393 1.68 13.20 -29.48
N VAL A 394 1.14 12.18 -28.82
CA VAL A 394 0.75 10.92 -29.42
C VAL A 394 -0.68 10.60 -29.02
N ASP A 395 -1.52 10.34 -30.01
CA ASP A 395 -2.89 9.85 -29.80
C ASP A 395 -2.89 8.33 -29.85
N TYR A 396 -3.44 7.72 -28.79
CA TYR A 396 -3.61 6.29 -28.64
C TYR A 396 -5.10 5.94 -28.75
N ARG A 397 -5.43 4.98 -29.61
CA ARG A 397 -6.80 4.52 -29.84
C ARG A 397 -6.90 3.02 -29.60
N VAL A 398 -7.76 2.64 -28.66
CA VAL A 398 -8.12 1.24 -28.39
C VAL A 398 -9.31 0.86 -29.27
N ASP A 399 -10.39 1.66 -29.22
CA ASP A 399 -11.60 1.47 -30.02
C ASP A 399 -12.31 2.81 -30.31
N GLN A 400 -13.62 2.81 -30.58
CA GLN A 400 -14.39 4.03 -30.84
C GLN A 400 -14.64 4.88 -29.58
N GLU A 401 -14.80 4.25 -28.43
CA GLU A 401 -15.14 4.85 -27.15
C GLU A 401 -13.90 5.11 -26.28
N ASN A 402 -12.83 4.35 -26.51
CA ASN A 402 -11.64 4.34 -25.67
C ASN A 402 -10.41 4.87 -26.41
N ARG A 403 -9.96 6.06 -26.00
CA ARG A 403 -8.74 6.71 -26.48
C ARG A 403 -8.07 7.54 -25.39
N PHE A 404 -6.79 7.83 -25.57
CA PHE A 404 -6.07 8.74 -24.70
C PHE A 404 -4.95 9.45 -25.49
N THR A 405 -4.62 10.65 -25.07
CA THR A 405 -3.54 11.44 -25.67
C THR A 405 -2.41 11.56 -24.66
N VAL A 406 -1.18 11.32 -25.09
CA VAL A 406 0.01 11.47 -24.26
C VAL A 406 0.91 12.55 -24.82
N THR A 407 1.20 13.55 -23.98
CA THR A 407 2.22 14.56 -24.26
C THR A 407 3.48 14.19 -23.51
N TYR A 408 4.58 13.99 -24.24
CA TYR A 408 5.88 13.65 -23.69
C TYR A 408 6.86 14.82 -23.76
N ARG A 409 7.72 14.89 -22.75
CA ARG A 409 9.00 15.62 -22.82
C ARG A 409 10.11 14.69 -22.35
N TYR A 410 10.93 14.24 -23.29
CA TYR A 410 12.18 13.54 -23.00
C TYR A 410 13.30 14.58 -22.92
N SER A 411 14.11 14.57 -21.87
CA SER A 411 15.24 15.51 -21.71
C SER A 411 16.50 14.73 -21.32
N ILE A 412 17.50 14.76 -22.19
CA ILE A 412 18.76 14.04 -22.05
C ILE A 412 19.88 15.05 -21.75
N GLY A 413 20.43 14.97 -20.55
CA GLY A 413 21.56 15.80 -20.14
C GLY A 413 22.91 15.24 -20.61
N VAL A 414 23.94 16.08 -20.55
CA VAL A 414 25.35 15.71 -20.81
C VAL A 414 25.89 14.60 -19.90
N ASP A 415 25.18 14.28 -18.82
CA ASP A 415 25.49 13.18 -17.90
C ASP A 415 24.92 11.82 -18.35
N GLY A 416 24.14 11.82 -19.44
CA GLY A 416 23.43 10.65 -19.92
C GLY A 416 22.13 10.34 -19.17
N ARG A 417 21.66 11.24 -18.29
CA ARG A 417 20.36 11.10 -17.63
C ARG A 417 19.24 11.37 -18.61
N LEU A 418 18.33 10.43 -18.76
CA LEU A 418 17.06 10.63 -19.45
C LEU A 418 15.98 10.99 -18.44
N ASN A 419 15.48 12.22 -18.47
CA ASN A 419 14.27 12.61 -17.74
C ASN A 419 13.06 12.42 -18.66
N VAL A 420 12.06 11.70 -18.18
CA VAL A 420 10.81 11.40 -18.88
C VAL A 420 9.69 12.10 -18.13
N TYR A 421 9.12 13.12 -18.75
CA TYR A 421 7.89 13.77 -18.28
C TYR A 421 6.75 13.38 -19.23
N TYR A 422 5.58 13.08 -18.67
CA TYR A 422 4.38 12.78 -19.45
C TYR A 422 3.11 13.37 -18.85
N GLN A 423 2.15 13.64 -19.72
CA GLN A 423 0.76 13.96 -19.38
C GLN A 423 -0.16 13.03 -20.17
N ILE A 424 -1.02 12.28 -19.49
CA ILE A 424 -1.97 11.34 -20.11
C ILE A 424 -3.38 11.90 -19.92
N LEU A 425 -3.99 12.38 -21.00
CA LEU A 425 -5.38 12.80 -21.03
C LEU A 425 -6.26 11.67 -21.55
N THR A 426 -7.12 11.13 -20.69
CA THR A 426 -7.96 9.98 -21.05
C THR A 426 -9.35 10.40 -21.50
N LYS A 427 -9.86 9.68 -22.51
CA LYS A 427 -11.28 9.62 -22.85
C LYS A 427 -11.65 8.15 -23.04
N VAL A 428 -11.95 7.50 -21.93
CA VAL A 428 -12.24 6.06 -21.84
C VAL A 428 -13.57 5.83 -21.10
N ALA A 429 -14.22 4.71 -21.37
CA ALA A 429 -15.54 4.39 -20.82
C ALA A 429 -15.50 3.98 -19.34
N VAL A 430 -14.36 3.48 -18.86
CA VAL A 430 -14.17 3.14 -17.45
C VAL A 430 -14.08 4.40 -16.60
N PRO A 431 -14.72 4.44 -15.42
CA PRO A 431 -14.76 5.64 -14.57
C PRO A 431 -13.45 5.95 -13.81
N TRP A 432 -12.57 4.96 -13.66
CA TRP A 432 -11.22 5.14 -13.11
C TRP A 432 -10.27 4.07 -13.65
N LEU A 433 -8.97 4.31 -13.50
CA LEU A 433 -7.91 3.41 -13.94
C LEU A 433 -7.30 2.65 -12.75
N PRO A 434 -6.83 1.40 -12.92
CA PRO A 434 -6.13 0.68 -11.86
C PRO A 434 -4.71 1.23 -11.62
N ILE A 435 -4.04 1.69 -12.68
CA ILE A 435 -2.68 2.20 -12.66
C ILE A 435 -2.53 3.32 -13.69
N VAL A 436 -1.55 4.20 -13.48
CA VAL A 436 -1.10 5.19 -14.46
C VAL A 436 0.41 5.33 -14.40
N GLY A 437 1.07 5.15 -15.55
CA GLY A 437 2.48 5.42 -15.70
C GLY A 437 3.05 4.94 -17.03
N MET A 438 4.26 4.38 -16.97
CA MET A 438 4.97 3.82 -18.12
C MET A 438 5.33 2.36 -17.88
N SER A 439 5.23 1.54 -18.92
CA SER A 439 5.80 0.19 -18.97
C SER A 439 7.19 0.28 -19.58
N MET A 440 8.18 -0.33 -18.92
CA MET A 440 9.55 -0.46 -19.39
C MET A 440 9.89 -1.94 -19.59
N GLN A 441 10.25 -2.32 -20.81
CA GLN A 441 10.73 -3.66 -21.13
C GLN A 441 12.26 -3.68 -21.10
N SER A 442 12.86 -4.49 -20.22
CA SER A 442 14.30 -4.71 -20.23
C SER A 442 14.71 -5.83 -21.19
N VAL A 443 16.02 -5.94 -21.48
CA VAL A 443 16.59 -7.17 -22.01
C VAL A 443 16.59 -8.27 -20.95
N SER A 444 16.62 -9.53 -21.40
CA SER A 444 16.73 -10.69 -20.51
C SER A 444 18.11 -10.74 -19.85
N GLY A 445 18.19 -11.27 -18.62
CA GLY A 445 19.43 -11.35 -17.84
C GLY A 445 19.66 -10.17 -16.89
N LEU A 446 18.83 -9.12 -16.96
CA LEU A 446 18.80 -8.05 -15.95
C LEU A 446 17.88 -8.43 -14.79
N ASP A 447 18.13 -9.55 -14.13
CA ASP A 447 17.13 -10.19 -13.27
C ASP A 447 17.19 -9.73 -11.80
N GLN A 448 18.18 -8.93 -11.42
CA GLN A 448 18.32 -8.44 -10.04
C GLN A 448 17.65 -7.09 -9.90
N VAL A 449 16.55 -7.04 -9.14
CA VAL A 449 15.77 -5.83 -8.87
C VAL A 449 15.97 -5.42 -7.42
N HIS A 450 16.38 -4.17 -7.22
CA HIS A 450 16.49 -3.52 -5.92
C HIS A 450 15.71 -2.23 -5.93
N TRP A 451 15.14 -1.83 -4.79
CA TRP A 451 14.52 -0.52 -4.66
C TRP A 451 14.73 0.03 -3.26
N LEU A 452 14.90 1.35 -3.17
CA LEU A 452 14.73 2.07 -1.93
C LEU A 452 13.29 2.55 -1.84
N GLY A 453 12.59 2.12 -0.79
CA GLY A 453 11.17 2.43 -0.63
C GLY A 453 10.52 1.58 0.44
N LEU A 454 9.21 1.42 0.36
CA LEU A 454 8.47 0.56 1.27
C LEU A 454 8.55 -0.90 0.77
N GLY A 455 8.84 -1.82 1.68
CA GLY A 455 8.93 -3.26 1.39
C GLY A 455 9.04 -4.11 2.66
N PRO A 456 9.13 -5.45 2.54
CA PRO A 456 9.09 -6.21 1.29
C PRO A 456 7.66 -6.39 0.75
N TYR A 457 6.65 -6.15 1.60
CA TYR A 457 5.24 -6.25 1.22
C TYR A 457 4.84 -5.14 0.24
N ASP A 458 3.68 -5.32 -0.38
CA ASP A 458 3.14 -4.30 -1.28
C ASP A 458 2.76 -3.04 -0.52
N ALA A 459 2.87 -1.90 -1.20
CA ALA A 459 2.47 -0.60 -0.67
C ALA A 459 1.49 0.07 -1.65
N TYR A 460 0.25 0.27 -1.20
CA TYR A 460 -0.80 0.98 -1.94
C TYR A 460 -1.15 2.29 -1.22
N PRO A 461 -1.72 3.32 -1.86
CA PRO A 461 -1.97 4.60 -1.21
C PRO A 461 -2.72 4.55 0.14
N ASN A 462 -3.59 3.55 0.35
CA ASN A 462 -4.36 3.33 1.58
C ASN A 462 -3.98 2.03 2.34
N LYS A 463 -2.81 1.44 2.06
CA LYS A 463 -2.33 0.21 2.69
C LYS A 463 -0.80 0.16 2.67
N GLN A 464 -0.18 0.72 3.72
CA GLN A 464 1.28 0.93 3.81
C GLN A 464 1.83 0.69 5.22
N ALA A 465 1.05 0.18 6.17
CA ALA A 465 1.51 0.04 7.56
C ALA A 465 2.54 -1.10 7.73
N ALA A 466 2.35 -2.21 7.01
CA ALA A 466 3.28 -3.35 7.02
C ALA A 466 4.61 -3.11 6.29
N PRO A 467 4.64 -2.56 5.05
CA PRO A 467 5.90 -2.36 4.35
C PRO A 467 6.70 -1.20 4.96
N ILE A 468 8.00 -1.40 5.15
CA ILE A 468 8.90 -0.52 5.91
C ILE A 468 9.87 0.15 4.94
N LEU A 469 10.16 1.44 5.18
CA LEU A 469 11.16 2.17 4.40
C LEU A 469 12.54 1.51 4.52
N GLY A 470 13.14 1.10 3.41
CA GLY A 470 14.52 0.62 3.34
C GLY A 470 14.91 0.20 1.93
N VAL A 471 16.10 -0.39 1.79
CA VAL A 471 16.50 -1.04 0.52
C VAL A 471 16.08 -2.50 0.54
N TRP A 472 15.25 -2.86 -0.43
CA TRP A 472 14.73 -4.20 -0.64
C TRP A 472 15.14 -4.69 -2.01
N GLY A 473 15.10 -6.00 -2.23
CA GLY A 473 15.44 -6.55 -3.52
C GLY A 473 15.32 -8.06 -3.59
N GLY A 474 15.51 -8.57 -4.80
CA GLY A 474 15.48 -9.99 -5.12
C GLY A 474 15.51 -10.21 -6.62
N THR A 475 15.20 -11.45 -7.01
CA THR A 475 15.10 -11.81 -8.43
C THR A 475 13.76 -11.37 -9.01
N ALA A 476 13.77 -10.79 -10.21
CA ALA A 476 12.57 -10.44 -10.96
C ALA A 476 11.62 -11.64 -11.09
N GLY A 477 10.31 -11.39 -10.96
CA GLY A 477 9.28 -12.44 -10.95
C GLY A 477 9.14 -13.20 -9.61
N SER A 478 10.02 -13.00 -8.63
CA SER A 478 9.87 -13.62 -7.31
C SER A 478 8.74 -12.99 -6.48
N PRO A 479 8.14 -13.72 -5.52
CA PRO A 479 7.08 -13.19 -4.65
C PRO A 479 7.47 -11.93 -3.86
N ASP A 480 8.76 -11.76 -3.56
CA ASP A 480 9.29 -10.61 -2.80
C ASP A 480 9.40 -9.34 -3.67
N VAL A 481 9.62 -9.50 -4.97
CA VAL A 481 9.81 -8.39 -5.93
C VAL A 481 8.51 -8.00 -6.64
N THR A 482 7.63 -8.98 -6.87
CA THR A 482 6.34 -8.77 -7.54
C THR A 482 5.35 -7.98 -6.68
N GLY A 483 4.36 -7.38 -7.35
CA GLY A 483 3.36 -6.51 -6.72
C GLY A 483 3.78 -5.04 -6.71
N ILE A 484 2.89 -4.18 -6.19
CA ILE A 484 3.11 -2.73 -6.17
C ILE A 484 4.04 -2.37 -5.01
N LYS A 485 5.17 -1.73 -5.30
CA LYS A 485 6.07 -1.17 -4.28
C LYS A 485 6.09 0.35 -4.38
N ALA A 486 5.98 1.04 -3.25
CA ALA A 486 6.25 2.47 -3.19
C ALA A 486 7.76 2.66 -3.16
N MET A 487 8.31 3.48 -4.05
CA MET A 487 9.75 3.62 -4.22
C MET A 487 10.18 5.08 -4.31
N ARG A 488 11.47 5.33 -4.04
CA ARG A 488 12.19 6.56 -4.39
C ARG A 488 13.02 6.34 -5.64
N TRP A 489 13.67 5.18 -5.67
CA TRP A 489 14.41 4.67 -6.81
C TRP A 489 14.32 3.15 -6.86
N MET A 490 14.51 2.60 -8.05
CA MET A 490 14.80 1.18 -8.30
C MET A 490 16.07 1.02 -9.14
N GLU A 491 16.75 -0.10 -8.97
CA GLU A 491 17.82 -0.57 -9.83
C GLU A 491 17.47 -1.96 -10.37
N ARG A 492 17.59 -2.14 -11.68
CA ARG A 492 17.48 -3.44 -12.36
C ARG A 492 18.83 -3.74 -13.00
N SER A 493 19.43 -4.86 -12.64
CA SER A 493 20.85 -5.13 -12.93
C SER A 493 21.11 -6.57 -13.36
N GLY A 494 22.20 -6.74 -14.10
CA GLY A 494 22.72 -8.03 -14.59
C GLY A 494 24.12 -7.84 -15.18
N SER A 495 24.63 -8.82 -15.93
CA SER A 495 25.99 -8.76 -16.52
C SER A 495 26.19 -7.60 -17.49
N GLU A 496 25.12 -7.17 -18.16
CA GLU A 496 25.18 -6.17 -19.22
C GLU A 496 25.20 -4.73 -18.69
N GLY A 497 24.78 -4.51 -17.44
CA GLY A 497 24.73 -3.21 -16.80
C GLY A 497 23.57 -3.07 -15.81
N THR A 498 23.31 -1.84 -15.40
CA THR A 498 22.26 -1.49 -14.45
C THR A 498 21.41 -0.35 -15.00
N ILE A 499 20.09 -0.55 -14.98
CA ILE A 499 19.08 0.49 -15.18
C ILE A 499 18.71 1.04 -13.81
N HIS A 500 18.96 2.33 -13.56
CA HIS A 500 18.54 3.01 -12.36
C HIS A 500 17.41 3.99 -12.68
N VAL A 501 16.25 3.80 -12.06
CA VAL A 501 15.08 4.67 -12.21
C VAL A 501 14.85 5.41 -10.90
N SER A 502 14.65 6.72 -10.96
CA SER A 502 14.38 7.57 -9.78
C SER A 502 13.22 8.53 -10.02
N ASN A 503 12.72 9.15 -8.96
CA ASN A 503 11.66 10.17 -8.98
C ASN A 503 10.27 9.67 -9.41
N SER A 504 9.99 8.37 -9.25
CA SER A 504 8.65 7.81 -9.44
C SER A 504 8.08 7.33 -8.11
N GLY A 505 6.76 7.43 -7.92
CA GLY A 505 6.11 7.10 -6.65
C GLY A 505 5.98 5.59 -6.42
N TYR A 506 5.78 4.80 -7.48
CA TYR A 506 5.53 3.37 -7.37
C TYR A 506 6.19 2.58 -8.51
N MET A 507 6.49 1.31 -8.27
CA MET A 507 6.80 0.33 -9.30
C MET A 507 5.91 -0.91 -9.17
N GLU A 508 5.77 -1.64 -10.28
CA GLU A 508 5.24 -3.01 -10.30
C GLU A 508 6.16 -3.86 -11.18
N ASN A 509 6.69 -4.95 -10.64
CA ASN A 509 7.36 -5.96 -11.47
C ASN A 509 6.35 -7.05 -11.84
N ASP A 510 6.29 -7.37 -13.14
CA ASP A 510 5.33 -8.32 -13.68
C ASP A 510 5.77 -9.76 -13.36
N ALA A 511 4.89 -10.54 -12.74
CA ALA A 511 5.17 -11.93 -12.36
C ALA A 511 5.23 -12.87 -13.57
N ILE A 512 4.52 -12.55 -14.65
CA ILE A 512 4.41 -13.37 -15.87
C ILE A 512 5.52 -13.00 -16.85
N CYS A 513 5.87 -11.70 -16.93
CA CYS A 513 6.96 -11.19 -17.75
C CYS A 513 8.01 -10.50 -16.86
N PRO A 514 8.94 -11.25 -16.23
CA PRO A 514 9.89 -10.70 -15.26
C PRO A 514 10.74 -9.53 -15.77
N GLU A 515 10.99 -9.45 -17.09
CA GLU A 515 11.69 -8.34 -17.75
C GLU A 515 10.89 -7.04 -17.86
N ARG A 516 9.59 -7.08 -17.57
CA ARG A 516 8.72 -5.90 -17.58
C ARG A 516 8.62 -5.28 -16.20
N THR A 517 8.83 -3.97 -16.15
CA THR A 517 8.62 -3.17 -14.94
C THR A 517 7.75 -1.97 -15.28
N TYR A 518 6.67 -1.78 -14.53
CA TYR A 518 5.85 -0.58 -14.60
C TYR A 518 6.41 0.48 -13.66
N ILE A 519 6.59 1.69 -14.17
CA ILE A 519 7.03 2.89 -13.45
C ILE A 519 5.80 3.78 -13.32
N LEU A 520 5.22 3.88 -12.13
CA LEU A 520 3.85 4.33 -11.91
C LEU A 520 3.81 5.67 -11.16
N SER A 521 3.17 6.67 -11.76
CA SER A 521 2.84 7.93 -11.06
C SER A 521 1.51 7.87 -10.31
N GLY A 522 0.66 6.90 -10.65
CA GLY A 522 -0.62 6.67 -9.98
C GLY A 522 -0.90 5.18 -9.83
N VAL A 523 -1.34 4.79 -8.64
CA VAL A 523 -1.89 3.47 -8.34
C VAL A 523 -3.22 3.67 -7.65
N PHE A 524 -4.25 2.93 -8.06
CA PHE A 524 -5.55 3.00 -7.41
C PHE A 524 -5.44 2.44 -5.98
N GLY A 525 -6.11 3.08 -5.02
CA GLY A 525 -6.17 2.56 -3.65
C GLY A 525 -6.72 1.13 -3.63
N ARG A 526 -6.28 0.32 -2.67
CA ARG A 526 -6.82 -1.03 -2.47
C ARG A 526 -8.30 -0.94 -2.09
N PRO A 527 -9.19 -1.65 -2.78
CA PRO A 527 -10.59 -1.70 -2.41
C PRO A 527 -10.80 -2.52 -1.13
N GLU A 528 -12.05 -2.55 -0.68
CA GLU A 528 -12.61 -3.50 0.27
C GLU A 528 -13.66 -4.35 -0.47
N LYS A 529 -14.09 -5.49 0.08
CA LYS A 529 -15.14 -6.32 -0.54
C LYS A 529 -16.37 -5.48 -0.91
N GLY A 530 -16.68 -5.43 -2.21
CA GLY A 530 -17.83 -4.69 -2.75
C GLY A 530 -17.74 -3.17 -2.65
N ARG A 531 -16.59 -2.60 -2.28
CA ARG A 531 -16.44 -1.17 -2.04
C ARG A 531 -15.15 -0.63 -2.62
N ARG A 532 -15.19 0.64 -3.00
CA ARG A 532 -14.01 1.35 -3.51
C ARG A 532 -13.09 1.73 -2.36
N ALA A 533 -11.84 2.04 -2.70
CA ALA A 533 -10.93 2.70 -1.79
C ALA A 533 -11.52 4.03 -1.30
N GLU A 534 -11.12 4.46 -0.12
CA GLU A 534 -11.61 5.67 0.54
C GLU A 534 -11.35 6.91 -0.32
N GLU A 535 -12.26 7.89 -0.33
CA GLU A 535 -12.11 9.12 -1.15
C GLU A 535 -10.86 9.94 -0.82
N SER A 536 -10.29 9.75 0.37
CA SER A 536 -9.06 10.43 0.82
C SER A 536 -7.80 10.00 0.06
N VAL A 537 -7.84 8.89 -0.69
CA VAL A 537 -6.71 8.45 -1.52
C VAL A 537 -6.94 8.71 -3.01
N PRO A 538 -5.86 8.78 -3.82
CA PRO A 538 -6.00 8.99 -5.27
C PRO A 538 -6.97 8.01 -5.92
N GLN A 539 -8.04 8.57 -6.51
CA GLN A 539 -9.13 7.80 -7.10
C GLN A 539 -8.92 7.43 -8.57
N LEU A 540 -7.87 7.97 -9.21
CA LEU A 540 -7.56 7.79 -10.63
C LEU A 540 -8.76 7.95 -11.59
N ARG A 541 -9.63 8.91 -11.29
CA ARG A 541 -10.87 9.18 -12.03
C ARG A 541 -10.59 9.69 -13.45
N THR A 542 -11.26 9.09 -14.42
CA THR A 542 -11.13 9.41 -15.86
C THR A 542 -12.11 10.51 -16.32
N ASP A 543 -13.11 10.84 -15.50
CA ASP A 543 -14.18 11.78 -15.81
C ASP A 543 -13.88 13.23 -15.38
N THR A 544 -12.66 13.51 -14.92
CA THR A 544 -12.27 14.84 -14.42
C THR A 544 -11.88 15.83 -15.51
N GLY A 545 -11.59 15.34 -16.72
CA GLY A 545 -11.02 16.15 -17.82
C GLY A 545 -9.59 16.64 -17.58
N LYS A 546 -8.96 16.23 -16.47
CA LYS A 546 -7.57 16.58 -16.14
C LYS A 546 -6.63 15.47 -16.57
N PRO A 547 -5.44 15.80 -17.12
CA PRO A 547 -4.46 14.78 -17.44
C PRO A 547 -3.82 14.22 -16.17
N PHE A 548 -3.49 12.94 -16.21
CA PHE A 548 -2.57 12.35 -15.24
C PHE A 548 -1.14 12.77 -15.59
N VAL A 549 -0.39 13.23 -14.60
CA VAL A 549 0.99 13.71 -14.80
C VAL A 549 1.95 12.75 -14.13
N GLY A 550 3.10 12.54 -14.75
CA GLY A 550 4.22 11.85 -14.11
C GLY A 550 5.55 12.30 -14.66
N GLU A 551 6.58 12.12 -13.85
CA GLU A 551 7.96 12.38 -14.18
C GLU A 551 8.83 11.33 -13.53
N PHE A 552 9.89 10.88 -14.21
CA PHE A 552 10.94 10.06 -13.62
C PHE A 552 12.23 10.22 -14.42
N SER A 553 13.35 9.74 -13.87
CA SER A 553 14.63 9.72 -14.55
C SER A 553 15.11 8.30 -14.74
N ILE A 554 15.79 8.03 -15.87
CA ILE A 554 16.56 6.82 -16.15
C ILE A 554 18.04 7.18 -16.22
N MET A 555 18.87 6.38 -15.54
CA MET A 555 20.32 6.38 -15.63
C MET A 555 20.79 4.97 -15.98
N LEU A 556 21.64 4.83 -16.99
CA LEU A 556 22.32 3.57 -17.28
C LEU A 556 23.71 3.59 -16.64
N LYS A 557 24.02 2.56 -15.86
CA LYS A 557 25.29 2.43 -15.11
C LYS A 557 25.99 1.14 -15.48
N ALA A 558 27.32 1.14 -15.43
CA ALA A 558 28.08 -0.11 -15.46
C ALA A 558 27.74 -0.94 -14.20
N VAL A 559 27.98 -2.26 -14.29
CA VAL A 559 27.81 -3.17 -13.15
C VAL A 559 28.68 -2.69 -11.98
N ARG A 560 28.11 -2.68 -10.77
CA ARG A 560 28.80 -2.27 -9.53
C ARG A 560 29.84 -3.29 -9.12
#